data_AF-A0A7K2T6X7-F1
#
_entry.id   AF-A0A7K2T6X7-F1
#
_cell.length_a   1.000
_cell.length_b   1.000
_cell.length_c   1.000
_cell.angle_alpha   90.00
_cell.angle_beta   90.00
_cell.angle_gamma   90.00
#
_symmetry.space_group_name_H-M   'P 1'
#
loop_
_entity.id
_entity.type
_entity.pdbx_description
1 polymer ?
#
loop_
_entity_poly.entity_id
_entity_poly.type
_entity_poly.pdbx_seq_one_letter_code
_entity_poly.pdbx_strand_id
1 'polypeptide(L)'
;MTAFVFAVAAALAVGYTAGRIKPCTRASHWAHWLFVGTTRPSRRDPRWWLAQAVFLGEIAVLLGTRPRQTLHAWKHRNDPPPGRGPALKIAPEWAAEADRPRGVGA
;
A
#
# COMPACT_ATOMS: atom_id res chain seq x y z
N MET A 1 -6.20 33.22 22.56
CA MET A 1 -7.36 33.32 21.65
C MET A 1 -6.96 33.28 20.18
N THR A 2 -5.92 34.02 19.77
CA THR A 2 -5.38 34.06 18.39
C THR A 2 -4.94 32.70 17.83
N ALA A 3 -4.20 31.89 18.60
CA ALA A 3 -3.73 30.57 18.14
C ALA A 3 -4.87 29.60 17.76
N PHE A 4 -5.99 29.67 18.48
CA PHE A 4 -7.18 28.85 18.18
C PHE A 4 -7.84 29.27 16.87
N VAL A 5 -7.98 30.59 16.64
CA VAL A 5 -8.53 31.13 15.39
C VAL A 5 -7.65 30.76 14.20
N PHE A 6 -6.32 30.83 14.33
CA PHE A 6 -5.41 30.39 13.28
C PHE A 6 -5.48 28.87 13.03
N ALA A 7 -5.62 28.05 14.08
CA ALA A 7 -5.78 26.62 13.93
C ALA A 7 -7.09 26.24 13.21
N VAL A 8 -8.20 26.92 13.54
CA VAL A 8 -9.50 26.72 12.87
C VAL A 8 -9.45 27.19 11.42
N ALA A 9 -8.87 28.36 11.16
CA ALA A 9 -8.69 28.87 9.80
C ALA A 9 -7.81 27.96 8.94
N ALA A 10 -6.72 27.43 9.52
CA ALA A 10 -5.85 26.47 8.85
C ALA A 10 -6.59 25.16 8.54
N ALA A 11 -7.35 24.62 9.50
CA ALA A 11 -8.16 23.41 9.29
C ALA A 11 -9.21 23.58 8.19
N LEU A 12 -9.89 24.74 8.14
CA LEU A 12 -10.86 25.05 7.11
C LEU A 12 -10.20 25.25 5.74
N ALA A 13 -9.07 25.95 5.67
CA ALA A 13 -8.33 26.13 4.42
C ALA A 13 -7.80 24.79 3.87
N VAL A 14 -7.30 23.92 4.75
CA VAL A 14 -6.88 22.55 4.41
C VAL A 14 -8.07 21.72 3.92
N GLY A 15 -9.21 21.74 4.63
CA GLY A 15 -10.42 21.02 4.21
C GLY A 15 -10.99 21.51 2.88
N TYR A 16 -11.01 22.82 2.66
CA TYR A 16 -11.54 23.45 1.45
C TYR A 16 -10.67 23.17 0.21
N THR A 17 -9.35 23.29 0.36
CA THR A 17 -8.39 22.97 -0.71
C THR A 17 -8.34 21.47 -0.99
N ALA A 18 -8.45 20.63 0.05
CA ALA A 18 -8.60 19.18 -0.07
C ALA A 18 -9.85 18.77 -0.86
N GLY A 19 -10.99 19.42 -0.64
CA GLY A 19 -12.24 19.15 -1.36
C GLY A 19 -12.22 19.61 -2.82
N ARG A 20 -11.55 20.71 -3.15
CA ARG A 20 -11.58 21.33 -4.48
C ARG A 20 -10.57 20.76 -5.48
N ILE A 21 -9.35 20.44 -5.05
CA ILE A 21 -8.23 20.15 -5.97
C ILE A 21 -8.02 18.64 -6.15
N LYS A 22 -8.74 17.79 -5.39
CA LYS A 22 -8.35 16.39 -5.14
C LYS A 22 -6.83 16.29 -4.88
N PRO A 23 -6.25 17.18 -4.05
CA PRO A 23 -4.81 17.24 -3.87
C PRO A 23 -4.31 15.98 -3.16
N CYS A 24 -5.15 15.27 -2.40
CA CYS A 24 -4.81 14.00 -1.78
C CYS A 24 -4.40 12.95 -2.80
N THR A 25 -5.16 12.75 -3.89
CA THR A 25 -4.79 11.76 -4.92
C THR A 25 -3.53 12.18 -5.68
N ARG A 26 -3.34 13.48 -5.92
CA ARG A 26 -2.18 14.00 -6.65
C ARG A 26 -0.91 13.98 -5.79
N ALA A 27 -1.02 14.31 -4.51
CA ALA A 27 0.06 14.25 -3.52
C ALA A 27 0.45 12.80 -3.23
N SER A 28 -0.54 11.90 -3.12
CA SER A 28 -0.32 10.45 -2.99
C SER A 28 0.43 9.90 -4.19
N HIS A 29 -0.02 10.22 -5.41
CA HIS A 29 0.63 9.78 -6.63
C HIS A 29 2.05 10.37 -6.77
N TRP A 30 2.25 11.63 -6.40
CA TRP A 30 3.57 12.27 -6.36
C TRP A 30 4.51 11.61 -5.34
N ALA A 31 4.03 11.41 -4.10
CA ALA A 31 4.80 10.75 -3.04
C ALA A 31 5.14 9.30 -3.41
N HIS A 32 4.19 8.59 -4.03
CA HIS A 32 4.40 7.24 -4.53
C HIS A 32 5.47 7.20 -5.62
N TRP A 33 5.41 8.10 -6.61
CA TRP A 33 6.45 8.25 -7.63
C TRP A 33 7.83 8.58 -7.04
N LEU A 34 7.87 9.37 -5.96
CA LEU A 34 9.10 9.71 -5.24
C LEU A 34 9.81 8.47 -4.64
N PHE A 35 9.04 7.45 -4.22
CA PHE A 35 9.59 6.26 -3.55
C PHE A 35 9.71 5.03 -4.46
N VAL A 36 8.93 4.97 -5.54
CA VAL A 36 8.92 3.87 -6.53
C VAL A 36 9.80 4.19 -7.74
N GLY A 37 10.03 5.47 -8.05
CA GLY A 37 10.95 5.90 -9.10
C GLY A 37 12.43 5.64 -8.80
N THR A 38 13.29 5.88 -9.80
CA THR A 38 14.74 5.60 -9.80
C THR A 38 15.56 6.37 -8.76
N THR A 39 14.99 7.40 -8.11
CA THR A 39 15.71 8.25 -7.16
C THR A 39 14.96 8.32 -5.84
N ARG A 40 15.18 7.34 -4.97
CA ARG A 40 14.71 7.43 -3.58
C ARG A 40 15.38 8.65 -2.91
N PRO A 41 14.62 9.65 -2.43
CA PRO A 41 15.21 10.78 -1.75
C PRO A 41 15.87 10.32 -0.44
N SER A 42 17.06 10.87 -0.18
CA SER A 42 17.74 10.68 1.09
C SER A 42 16.96 11.33 2.23
N ARG A 43 17.13 10.87 3.47
CA ARG A 43 16.56 11.50 4.67
C ARG A 43 16.99 12.97 4.87
N ARG A 44 18.04 13.40 4.16
CA ARG A 44 18.53 14.78 4.13
C ARG A 44 17.76 15.67 3.13
N ASP A 45 16.97 15.09 2.24
CA ASP A 45 16.17 15.84 1.27
C ASP A 45 14.84 16.29 1.95
N PRO A 46 14.50 17.59 1.92
CA PRO A 46 13.21 18.08 2.43
C PRO A 46 12.01 17.41 1.76
N ARG A 47 12.14 16.92 0.52
CA ARG A 47 11.09 16.17 -0.19
C ARG A 47 10.76 14.85 0.51
N TRP A 48 11.73 14.23 1.19
CA TRP A 48 11.50 13.02 1.98
C TRP A 48 10.52 13.29 3.11
N TRP A 49 10.71 14.38 3.86
CA TRP A 49 9.85 14.77 4.99
C TRP A 49 8.45 15.17 4.53
N LEU A 50 8.35 15.89 3.40
CA LEU A 50 7.05 16.23 2.80
C LEU A 50 6.26 14.96 2.42
N ALA A 51 6.91 13.97 1.83
CA ALA A 51 6.25 12.71 1.48
C ALA A 51 5.84 11.90 2.74
N GLN A 52 6.64 11.92 3.81
CA GLN A 52 6.25 11.32 5.09
C GLN A 52 5.01 12.01 5.68
N ALA A 53 4.92 13.34 5.61
CA ALA A 53 3.75 14.07 6.09
C ALA A 53 2.48 13.70 5.30
N VAL A 54 2.58 13.49 3.99
CA VAL A 54 1.47 13.01 3.15
C VAL A 54 1.02 11.61 3.59
N PHE A 55 1.94 10.66 3.75
CA PHE A 55 1.60 9.30 4.21
C PHE A 55 1.02 9.29 5.63
N LEU A 56 1.54 10.13 6.52
CA LEU A 56 1.00 10.27 7.87
C LEU A 56 -0.45 10.79 7.84
N GLY A 57 -0.73 11.76 6.97
CA GLY A 57 -2.08 12.27 6.74
C GLY A 57 -3.04 11.19 6.22
N GLU A 58 -2.61 10.38 5.26
CA GLU A 58 -3.42 9.27 4.75
C GLU A 58 -3.71 8.23 5.82
N ILE A 59 -2.71 7.86 6.61
CA ILE A 59 -2.87 6.92 7.73
C ILE A 59 -3.83 7.49 8.77
N ALA A 60 -3.73 8.78 9.11
CA ALA A 60 -4.62 9.42 10.06
C ALA A 60 -6.07 9.44 9.56
N VAL A 61 -6.30 9.69 8.26
CA VAL A 61 -7.64 9.63 7.65
C VAL A 61 -8.18 8.20 7.65
N LEU A 62 -7.37 7.20 7.31
CA LEU A 62 -7.78 5.79 7.35
C LEU A 62 -8.07 5.30 8.77
N LEU A 63 -7.31 5.78 9.76
CA LEU A 63 -7.54 5.45 11.16
C LEU A 63 -8.79 6.16 11.69
N GLY A 64 -9.05 7.40 11.28
CA GLY A 64 -10.25 8.15 11.69
C GLY A 64 -11.53 7.62 11.04
N THR A 65 -11.48 7.25 9.75
CA THR A 65 -12.67 6.79 9.01
C THR A 65 -12.96 5.30 9.23
N ARG A 66 -11.92 4.46 9.38
CA ARG A 66 -12.06 3.00 9.53
C ARG A 66 -11.05 2.43 10.55
N PRO A 67 -11.14 2.82 11.84
CA PRO A 67 -10.13 2.48 12.84
C PRO A 67 -9.89 0.98 12.99
N ARG A 68 -10.97 0.19 13.08
CA ARG A 68 -10.90 -1.27 13.25
C ARG A 68 -10.29 -1.99 12.06
N GLN A 69 -10.68 -1.60 10.84
CA GLN A 69 -10.17 -2.23 9.63
C GLN A 69 -8.68 -1.92 9.43
N THR A 70 -8.28 -0.67 9.68
CA THR A 70 -6.89 -0.23 9.62
C THR A 70 -6.02 -0.97 10.63
N LEU A 71 -6.49 -1.10 11.89
CA LEU A 71 -5.75 -1.82 12.93
C LEU A 71 -5.66 -3.31 12.64
N HIS A 72 -6.74 -3.93 12.15
CA HIS A 72 -6.74 -5.34 11.77
C HIS A 72 -5.79 -5.61 10.60
N ALA A 73 -5.78 -4.74 9.58
CA ALA A 73 -4.86 -4.84 8.45
C ALA A 73 -3.40 -4.64 8.87
N TRP A 74 -3.13 -3.70 9.79
CA TRP A 74 -1.79 -3.52 10.37
C TRP A 74 -1.35 -4.78 11.13
N LYS A 75 -2.21 -5.34 11.97
CA LYS A 75 -1.91 -6.57 12.71
C LYS A 75 -1.62 -7.72 11.74
N HIS A 76 -2.49 -7.93 10.76
CA HIS A 76 -2.35 -9.01 9.78
C HIS A 76 -1.05 -8.93 8.96
N ARG A 77 -0.58 -7.72 8.64
CA ARG A 77 0.70 -7.53 7.92
C ARG A 77 1.94 -7.78 8.79
N ASN A 78 1.81 -7.65 10.10
CA ASN A 78 2.89 -7.89 11.05
C ASN A 78 2.80 -9.27 11.73
N ASP A 79 1.77 -10.05 11.41
CA ASP A 79 1.69 -11.42 11.86
C ASP A 79 2.84 -12.23 11.23
N PRO A 80 3.49 -13.11 12.01
CA PRO A 80 4.55 -13.96 11.48
C PRO A 80 4.01 -14.78 10.31
N PRO A 81 4.80 -14.97 9.24
CA PRO A 81 4.35 -15.74 8.08
C PRO A 81 3.91 -17.14 8.54
N PRO A 82 2.77 -17.65 8.07
CA PRO A 82 2.36 -19.01 8.39
C PRO A 82 3.48 -19.97 7.96
N GLY A 83 3.72 -20.99 8.79
CA GLY A 83 4.70 -22.03 8.47
C GLY A 83 4.43 -22.58 7.07
N ARG A 84 5.50 -22.76 6.27
CA ARG A 84 5.36 -23.32 4.91
C ARG A 84 4.61 -24.65 4.99
N GLY A 85 3.48 -24.73 4.30
CA GLY A 85 2.75 -25.99 4.14
C GLY A 85 3.60 -27.04 3.43
N PRO A 86 3.23 -28.33 3.55
CA PRO A 86 3.93 -29.40 2.86
C PRO A 86 3.97 -29.13 1.35
N ALA A 87 5.10 -29.46 0.71
CA ALA A 87 5.26 -29.28 -0.73
C ALA A 87 4.13 -29.97 -1.48
N LEU A 88 3.48 -29.23 -2.39
CA LEU A 88 2.40 -29.74 -3.23
C LEU A 88 2.98 -30.85 -4.12
N LYS A 89 2.64 -32.11 -3.83
CA LYS A 89 2.96 -33.24 -4.71
C LYS A 89 1.90 -33.29 -5.80
N ILE A 90 2.17 -32.61 -6.91
CA ILE A 90 1.38 -32.79 -8.14
C ILE A 90 1.80 -34.16 -8.69
N ALA A 91 0.93 -35.16 -8.61
CA ALA A 91 1.12 -36.42 -9.33
C ALA A 91 0.69 -36.19 -10.77
N PRO A 92 1.61 -36.16 -11.75
CA PRO A 92 1.23 -35.93 -13.14
C PRO A 92 0.64 -37.23 -13.71
N GLU A 93 -0.68 -37.34 -13.71
CA GLU A 93 -1.39 -38.37 -14.50
C GLU A 93 -0.99 -38.32 -15.99
N TRP A 94 -0.60 -37.15 -16.48
CA TRP A 94 -0.05 -36.93 -17.83
C TRP A 94 1.32 -37.57 -18.07
N ALA A 95 2.12 -37.83 -17.03
CA ALA A 95 3.42 -38.50 -17.18
C ALA A 95 3.27 -40.00 -17.41
N ALA A 96 2.19 -40.61 -16.92
CA ALA A 96 1.86 -42.01 -17.18
C ALA A 96 1.36 -42.24 -18.61
N GLU A 97 0.72 -41.24 -19.22
CA GLU A 97 0.21 -41.31 -20.60
C GLU A 97 1.32 -41.15 -21.65
N ALA A 98 2.41 -40.43 -21.31
CA ALA A 98 3.54 -40.20 -22.21
C ALA A 98 4.41 -41.44 -22.47
N ASP A 99 4.39 -42.42 -21.56
CA ASP A 99 5.17 -43.66 -21.65
C ASP A 99 4.37 -44.82 -22.28
N ARG A 100 3.12 -44.57 -22.68
CA ARG A 100 2.29 -45.57 -23.36
C ARG A 100 2.81 -45.72 -24.80
N PRO A 101 3.33 -46.89 -25.21
CA PRO A 101 3.84 -47.07 -26.57
C PRO A 101 2.69 -46.87 -27.55
N ARG A 102 2.79 -45.84 -28.39
CA ARG A 102 1.82 -45.59 -29.47
C ARG A 102 1.94 -46.77 -30.43
N GLY A 103 0.99 -47.69 -30.36
CA GLY A 103 0.87 -48.81 -31.28
C GLY A 103 0.89 -48.28 -32.71
N VAL A 104 1.91 -48.69 -33.47
CA VAL A 104 1.98 -48.53 -34.91
C VAL A 104 0.95 -49.52 -35.48
N GLY A 105 -0.23 -49.00 -35.80
CA GLY A 105 -1.26 -49.74 -36.53
C GLY A 105 -0.84 -49.91 -37.99
N ALA A 106 -0.82 -51.18 -38.40
CA ALA A 106 -0.51 -51.70 -39.73
C ALA A 106 -1.56 -51.34 -40.79
#